data_AF-A0A8P4GL07-F1
#
_entry.id   AF-A0A8P4GL07-F1
#
_cell.length_a   1.000
_cell.length_b   1.000
_cell.length_c   1.000
_cell.angle_alpha   90.00
_cell.angle_beta   90.00
_cell.angle_gamma   90.00
#
_symmetry.space_group_name_H-M   'P 1'
#
loop_
_entity.id
_entity.type
_entity.pdbx_description
1 polymer ?
#
loop_
_entity_poly.entity_id
_entity_poly.type
_entity_poly.pdbx_seq_one_letter_code
_entity_poly.pdbx_strand_id
1 'polypeptide(L)'
;MHLRALISPLSVVYGVILCVFRYLDFISVRTFDLHGDQDRVTAHHSPIYSENNQIGLIEILLFPFLSCQDYVMQHLMERGAPAGKLLLGCPTHVRSFTLSTTATGLGAPVSRPASPGPYTQQIGVWSYYETCSFLKGTSVEWINDQKVPYAVKSNQWVGFDNQRSYDAKLLCGHWIWMTSLDSSVSRANIH
;
A
#
# COMPACT_ATOMS: atom_id res chain seq x y z
N MET A 1 21.18 22.53 -0.90
CA MET A 1 19.70 22.49 -0.99
C MET A 1 19.34 21.11 -1.50
N HIS A 2 18.72 20.26 -0.68
CA HIS A 2 18.35 18.91 -1.10
C HIS A 2 16.99 18.92 -1.77
N LEU A 3 16.91 18.52 -3.04
CA LEU A 3 15.66 18.52 -3.79
C LEU A 3 15.00 17.14 -3.63
N ARG A 4 13.81 17.12 -3.02
CA ARG A 4 13.02 15.93 -2.74
C ARG A 4 11.67 16.03 -3.43
N ALA A 5 11.19 14.91 -3.98
CA ALA A 5 9.85 14.81 -4.54
C ALA A 5 9.07 13.67 -3.89
N LEU A 6 7.75 13.87 -3.75
CA LEU A 6 6.79 12.82 -3.42
C LEU A 6 5.95 12.52 -4.66
N ILE A 7 6.04 11.29 -5.15
CA ILE A 7 5.29 10.82 -6.31
C ILE A 7 4.07 10.05 -5.81
N SER A 8 2.88 10.53 -6.19
CA SER A 8 1.64 9.78 -5.98
C SER A 8 1.47 8.70 -7.05
N PRO A 9 0.72 7.61 -6.78
CA PRO A 9 0.40 6.60 -7.79
C PRO A 9 -0.12 7.20 -9.09
N LEU A 10 -1.03 8.17 -9.01
CA LEU A 10 -1.60 8.85 -10.17
C LEU A 10 -0.56 9.66 -10.95
N SER A 11 0.47 10.19 -10.29
CA SER A 11 1.53 10.94 -10.97
C SER A 11 2.43 10.05 -11.83
N VAL A 12 2.51 8.75 -11.52
CA VAL A 12 3.22 7.76 -12.34
C VAL A 12 2.56 7.60 -13.71
N VAL A 13 1.22 7.68 -13.75
CA VAL A 13 0.41 7.53 -14.95
C VAL A 13 0.61 8.70 -15.93
N TYR A 14 0.57 9.94 -15.44
CA TYR A 14 0.50 11.12 -16.30
C TYR A 14 1.86 11.57 -16.87
N GLY A 15 2.96 10.85 -16.60
CA GLY A 15 4.26 11.08 -17.25
C GLY A 15 4.95 12.42 -16.95
N VAL A 16 4.41 13.23 -16.04
CA VAL A 16 4.87 14.62 -15.76
C VAL A 16 6.27 14.67 -15.13
N ILE A 17 6.85 13.53 -14.73
CA ILE A 17 7.98 13.49 -13.79
C ILE A 17 9.33 13.10 -14.44
N LEU A 18 9.35 12.69 -15.71
CA LEU A 18 10.56 12.11 -16.32
C LEU A 18 11.77 13.05 -16.36
N CYS A 19 11.54 14.34 -16.63
CA CYS A 19 12.63 15.32 -16.76
C CYS A 19 13.28 15.72 -15.43
N VAL A 20 12.60 15.51 -14.29
CA VAL A 20 13.06 16.01 -12.98
C VAL A 20 13.93 15.00 -12.21
N PHE A 21 13.90 13.71 -12.56
CA PHE A 21 14.66 12.66 -11.85
C PHE A 21 16.16 12.94 -11.70
N ARG A 22 16.76 13.60 -12.70
CA ARG A 22 18.20 13.93 -12.69
C ARG A 22 18.57 14.96 -11.62
N TYR A 23 17.63 15.83 -11.24
CA TYR A 23 17.85 16.92 -10.29
C TYR A 23 17.50 16.57 -8.85
N LEU A 24 16.82 15.43 -8.64
CA LEU A 24 16.41 14.97 -7.32
C LEU A 24 17.50 14.16 -6.66
N ASP A 25 17.68 14.33 -5.34
CA ASP A 25 18.56 13.48 -4.54
C ASP A 25 17.89 12.13 -4.27
N PHE A 26 16.61 12.18 -3.86
CA PHE A 26 15.77 11.03 -3.59
C PHE A 26 14.33 11.30 -4.05
N ILE A 27 13.63 10.22 -4.37
CA ILE A 27 12.27 10.22 -4.89
C ILE A 27 11.45 9.33 -3.96
N SER A 28 10.61 9.92 -3.12
CA SER A 28 9.67 9.13 -2.33
C SER A 28 8.48 8.72 -3.19
N VAL A 29 8.27 7.43 -3.35
CA VAL A 29 7.15 6.88 -4.12
C VAL A 29 6.08 6.41 -3.14
N ARG A 30 4.88 6.94 -3.26
CA ARG A 30 3.72 6.44 -2.52
C ARG A 30 3.26 5.14 -3.17
N THR A 31 3.80 4.01 -2.72
CA THR A 31 3.46 2.64 -3.14
C THR A 31 2.40 2.00 -2.23
N PHE A 32 1.40 2.78 -1.84
CA PHE A 32 0.32 2.36 -0.96
C PHE A 32 -0.95 3.17 -1.28
N ASP A 33 -2.10 2.70 -0.77
CA ASP A 33 -3.41 3.11 -1.27
C ASP A 33 -3.59 2.82 -2.77
N LEU A 34 -3.02 1.69 -3.20
CA LEU A 34 -3.17 1.13 -4.54
C LEU A 34 -4.59 0.57 -4.77
N HIS A 35 -5.16 0.04 -3.70
CA HIS A 35 -6.54 -0.44 -3.62
C HIS A 35 -7.31 0.33 -2.56
N GLY A 36 -8.61 0.51 -2.78
CA GLY A 36 -9.43 1.39 -1.97
C GLY A 36 -10.92 1.10 -2.04
N ASP A 37 -11.72 2.06 -1.57
CA ASP A 37 -13.18 1.99 -1.52
C ASP A 37 -13.85 1.92 -2.90
N GLN A 38 -13.19 2.49 -3.91
CA GLN A 38 -13.62 2.48 -5.30
C GLN A 38 -13.73 1.07 -5.89
N ASP A 39 -12.94 0.12 -5.39
CA ASP A 39 -12.86 -1.24 -5.93
C ASP A 39 -14.13 -2.07 -5.67
N ARG A 40 -14.95 -1.66 -4.69
CA ARG A 40 -16.17 -2.37 -4.24
C ARG A 40 -15.96 -3.81 -3.78
N VAL A 41 -14.71 -4.25 -3.70
CA VAL A 41 -14.30 -5.56 -3.20
C VAL A 41 -13.14 -5.40 -2.23
N THR A 42 -12.89 -6.40 -1.40
CA THR A 42 -11.74 -6.43 -0.51
C THR A 42 -10.45 -6.56 -1.32
N ALA A 43 -9.54 -5.63 -1.11
CA ALA A 43 -8.21 -5.66 -1.70
C ALA A 43 -7.21 -5.04 -0.72
N HIS A 44 -6.01 -5.59 -0.67
CA HIS A 44 -4.95 -5.04 0.18
C HIS A 44 -4.43 -3.75 -0.44
N HIS A 45 -4.22 -2.69 0.35
CA HIS A 45 -3.88 -1.37 -0.20
C HIS A 45 -2.40 -1.16 -0.57
N SER A 46 -1.53 -2.08 -0.16
CA SER A 46 -0.09 -2.01 -0.44
C SER A 46 0.55 -3.40 -0.68
N PRO A 47 0.07 -4.18 -1.65
CA PRO A 47 0.59 -5.50 -1.97
C PRO A 47 1.97 -5.40 -2.65
N ILE A 48 2.92 -6.25 -2.26
CA ILE A 48 4.27 -6.23 -2.87
C ILE A 48 4.17 -6.64 -4.34
N TYR A 49 3.49 -7.75 -4.59
CA TYR A 49 3.27 -8.32 -5.92
C TYR A 49 1.78 -8.41 -6.24
N SER A 50 1.45 -8.50 -7.53
CA SER A 50 0.10 -8.81 -7.99
C SER A 50 -0.24 -10.29 -7.77
N GLU A 51 -1.53 -10.62 -7.67
CA GLU A 51 -1.96 -12.02 -7.72
C GLU A 51 -1.80 -12.58 -9.13
N ASN A 52 -1.25 -13.81 -9.24
CA ASN A 52 -1.05 -14.48 -10.54
C ASN A 52 -2.35 -14.74 -11.32
N ASN A 53 -3.52 -14.66 -10.67
CA ASN A 53 -4.83 -15.02 -11.24
C ASN A 53 -5.79 -13.83 -11.47
N GLN A 54 -5.36 -12.59 -11.21
CA GLN A 54 -6.23 -11.40 -11.34
C GLN A 54 -6.12 -10.65 -12.67
N ILE A 55 -5.58 -11.32 -13.70
CA ILE A 55 -5.66 -10.81 -15.08
C ILE A 55 -7.13 -10.62 -15.51
N GLY A 56 -8.11 -11.25 -14.86
CA GLY A 56 -9.52 -11.20 -15.30
C GLY A 56 -10.48 -10.20 -14.64
N LEU A 57 -10.19 -9.66 -13.44
CA LEU A 57 -11.19 -8.88 -12.67
C LEU A 57 -10.73 -7.48 -12.26
N ILE A 58 -9.42 -7.26 -12.09
CA ILE A 58 -8.83 -5.94 -11.76
C ILE A 58 -8.26 -5.25 -13.00
N GLU A 59 -8.40 -5.85 -14.19
CA GLU A 59 -8.11 -5.19 -15.48
C GLU A 59 -9.09 -4.05 -15.83
N ILE A 60 -10.19 -3.90 -15.09
CA ILE A 60 -11.23 -2.87 -15.36
C ILE A 60 -10.86 -1.51 -14.75
N LEU A 61 -9.81 -1.43 -13.91
CA LEU A 61 -9.33 -0.15 -13.41
C LEU A 61 -8.47 0.53 -14.48
N LEU A 62 -8.72 1.83 -14.68
CA LEU A 62 -8.06 2.72 -15.66
C LEU A 62 -6.52 2.63 -15.71
N PHE A 63 -5.86 2.03 -14.71
CA PHE A 63 -4.41 1.92 -14.58
C PHE A 63 -3.98 0.54 -14.07
N PRO A 64 -3.83 -0.48 -14.94
CA PRO A 64 -3.27 -1.79 -14.56
C PRO A 64 -1.87 -1.67 -13.93
N PHE A 65 -1.20 -0.55 -14.19
CA PHE A 65 0.11 -0.16 -13.69
C PHE A 65 0.18 0.17 -12.19
N LEU A 66 -0.95 0.21 -11.47
CA LEU A 66 -1.01 0.57 -10.04
C LEU A 66 -1.47 -0.58 -9.14
N SER A 67 -1.29 -1.83 -9.59
CA SER A 67 -1.78 -3.02 -8.87
C SER A 67 -0.88 -3.45 -7.71
N CYS A 68 0.44 -3.24 -7.78
CA CYS A 68 1.37 -3.63 -6.71
C CYS A 68 2.61 -2.74 -6.62
N GLN A 69 3.32 -2.84 -5.50
CA GLN A 69 4.51 -2.02 -5.23
C GLN A 69 5.64 -2.29 -6.23
N ASP A 70 5.93 -3.56 -6.50
CA ASP A 70 6.99 -3.98 -7.41
C ASP A 70 6.78 -3.39 -8.81
N TYR A 71 5.54 -3.48 -9.32
CA TYR A 71 5.18 -2.92 -10.62
C TYR A 71 5.44 -1.41 -10.67
N VAL A 72 4.99 -0.64 -9.67
CA VAL A 72 5.16 0.82 -9.64
C VAL A 72 6.65 1.19 -9.68
N MET A 73 7.48 0.47 -8.93
CA MET A 73 8.92 0.72 -8.86
C MET A 73 9.63 0.35 -10.17
N GLN A 74 9.28 -0.79 -10.77
CA GLN A 74 9.79 -1.21 -12.08
C GLN A 74 9.39 -0.23 -13.17
N HIS A 75 8.13 0.21 -13.19
CA HIS A 75 7.66 1.19 -14.16
C HIS A 75 8.45 2.51 -14.10
N LEU A 76 8.76 3.00 -12.89
CA LEU A 76 9.57 4.21 -12.74
C LEU A 76 10.99 4.02 -13.26
N MET A 77 11.60 2.84 -13.04
CA MET A 77 12.93 2.53 -13.58
C MET A 77 12.94 2.46 -15.11
N GLU A 78 11.97 1.77 -15.71
CA GLU A 78 11.82 1.70 -17.17
C GLU A 78 11.66 3.09 -17.80
N ARG A 79 11.06 4.00 -17.04
CA ARG A 79 10.87 5.41 -17.39
C ARG A 79 12.09 6.29 -17.10
N GLY A 80 13.19 5.73 -16.59
CA GLY A 80 14.47 6.42 -16.41
C GLY A 80 14.75 6.95 -15.00
N ALA A 81 13.96 6.56 -14.00
CA ALA A 81 14.29 6.85 -12.60
C ALA A 81 15.49 6.01 -12.15
N PRO A 82 16.58 6.62 -11.63
CA PRO A 82 17.72 5.86 -11.13
C PRO A 82 17.32 5.03 -9.90
N ALA A 83 17.60 3.72 -9.91
CA ALA A 83 17.12 2.81 -8.87
C ALA A 83 17.55 3.23 -7.45
N GLY A 84 18.82 3.63 -7.28
CA GLY A 84 19.36 4.08 -5.99
C GLY A 84 18.78 5.40 -5.46
N LYS A 85 17.92 6.08 -6.22
CA LYS A 85 17.21 7.29 -5.78
C LYS A 85 15.76 7.03 -5.39
N LEU A 86 15.20 5.87 -5.74
CA LEU A 86 13.80 5.56 -5.45
C LEU A 86 13.66 5.08 -4.01
N LEU A 87 12.73 5.72 -3.28
CA LEU A 87 12.35 5.31 -1.94
C LEU A 87 11.00 4.60 -1.97
N LEU A 88 10.97 3.36 -1.51
CA LEU A 88 9.73 2.57 -1.40
C LEU A 88 8.88 3.12 -0.25
N GLY A 89 7.61 3.41 -0.54
CA GLY A 89 6.64 3.89 0.43
C GLY A 89 6.05 2.77 1.28
N CYS A 90 6.13 2.94 2.59
CA CYS A 90 5.57 2.02 3.58
C CYS A 90 4.44 2.72 4.36
N PRO A 91 3.17 2.24 4.27
CA PRO A 91 2.05 2.93 4.90
C PRO A 91 2.03 2.71 6.41
N THR A 92 1.81 3.78 7.18
CA THR A 92 1.58 3.72 8.63
C THR A 92 0.09 3.62 9.00
N HIS A 93 -0.78 3.78 8.01
CA HIS A 93 -2.23 3.59 8.11
C HIS A 93 -2.65 2.32 7.39
N VAL A 94 -3.89 1.90 7.60
CA VAL A 94 -4.47 0.70 7.00
C VAL A 94 -5.78 1.03 6.28
N ARG A 95 -6.21 0.16 5.36
CA ARG A 95 -7.53 0.25 4.74
C ARG A 95 -8.47 -0.81 5.31
N SER A 96 -9.67 -0.37 5.65
CA SER A 96 -10.68 -1.19 6.32
C SER A 96 -12.05 -1.04 5.65
N PHE A 97 -12.76 -2.16 5.53
CA PHE A 97 -14.02 -2.28 4.79
C PHE A 97 -15.08 -3.01 5.60
N THR A 98 -16.34 -2.71 5.33
CA THR A 98 -17.50 -3.49 5.80
C THR A 98 -17.98 -4.43 4.69
N LEU A 99 -17.86 -5.73 4.91
CA LEU A 99 -18.30 -6.79 4.00
C LEU A 99 -19.84 -6.76 3.83
N SER A 100 -20.32 -7.04 2.62
CA SER A 100 -21.75 -7.16 2.34
C SER A 100 -22.27 -8.60 2.45
N THR A 101 -21.38 -9.59 2.43
CA THR A 101 -21.70 -11.02 2.51
C THR A 101 -20.84 -11.71 3.58
N THR A 102 -20.98 -13.03 3.72
CA THR A 102 -20.14 -13.86 4.58
C THR A 102 -18.78 -14.21 3.96
N ALA A 103 -18.52 -13.80 2.71
CA ALA A 103 -17.22 -14.00 2.08
C ALA A 103 -16.18 -13.05 2.69
N THR A 104 -15.00 -13.57 3.00
CA THR A 104 -13.97 -12.85 3.79
C THR A 104 -12.61 -12.76 3.11
N GLY A 105 -12.38 -13.52 2.03
CA GLY A 105 -11.14 -13.52 1.27
C GLY A 105 -10.92 -12.22 0.49
N LEU A 106 -9.83 -12.16 -0.28
CA LEU A 106 -9.65 -11.11 -1.28
C LEU A 106 -10.71 -11.21 -2.38
N GLY A 107 -11.13 -10.06 -2.92
CA GLY A 107 -12.21 -9.97 -3.89
C GLY A 107 -13.62 -10.14 -3.29
N ALA A 108 -13.73 -10.25 -1.96
CA ALA A 108 -15.02 -10.34 -1.28
C ALA A 108 -15.82 -9.03 -1.43
N PRO A 109 -17.12 -9.08 -1.72
CA PRO A 109 -17.94 -7.88 -1.90
C PRO A 109 -17.97 -6.96 -0.66
N VAL A 110 -17.75 -5.67 -0.90
CA VAL A 110 -17.74 -4.62 0.13
C VAL A 110 -19.00 -3.76 0.01
N SER A 111 -19.69 -3.55 1.14
CA SER A 111 -20.85 -2.65 1.21
C SER A 111 -20.43 -1.17 1.27
N ARG A 112 -19.41 -0.87 2.08
CA ARG A 112 -18.90 0.48 2.35
C ARG A 112 -17.54 0.39 3.03
N PRO A 113 -16.76 1.47 3.07
CA PRO A 113 -15.60 1.54 3.95
C PRO A 113 -16.01 1.37 5.42
N ALA A 114 -15.10 0.88 6.25
CA ALA A 114 -15.37 0.71 7.67
C ALA A 114 -15.67 2.05 8.35
N SER A 115 -16.39 1.97 9.48
CA SER A 115 -16.66 3.16 10.30
C SER A 115 -15.35 3.78 10.79
N PRO A 116 -15.31 5.10 11.01
CA PRO A 116 -14.14 5.77 11.56
C PRO A 116 -13.65 5.12 12.85
N GLY A 117 -12.33 4.95 12.94
CA GLY A 117 -11.71 4.55 14.20
C GLY A 117 -11.81 5.67 15.25
N PRO A 118 -11.69 5.34 16.54
CA PRO A 118 -11.84 6.29 17.64
C PRO A 118 -10.81 7.44 17.64
N TYR A 119 -9.64 7.24 17.02
CA TYR A 119 -8.53 8.20 16.99
C TYR A 119 -8.36 8.84 15.62
N THR A 120 -8.31 8.03 14.55
CA THR A 120 -8.07 8.56 13.19
C THR A 120 -9.28 9.36 12.69
N GLN A 121 -10.49 9.02 13.14
CA GLN A 121 -11.75 9.68 12.76
C GLN A 121 -11.98 9.79 11.24
N GLN A 122 -11.33 8.93 10.46
CA GLN A 122 -11.46 8.87 9.01
C GLN A 122 -12.18 7.58 8.59
N ILE A 123 -13.17 7.72 7.71
CA ILE A 123 -13.92 6.60 7.15
C ILE A 123 -12.97 5.69 6.35
N GLY A 124 -12.98 4.39 6.64
CA GLY A 124 -12.21 3.38 5.91
C GLY A 124 -10.70 3.41 6.14
N VAL A 125 -10.20 4.28 7.02
CA VAL A 125 -8.77 4.41 7.34
C VAL A 125 -8.60 4.30 8.84
N TRP A 126 -7.78 3.35 9.27
CA TRP A 126 -7.39 3.21 10.67
C TRP A 126 -5.88 3.39 10.81
N SER A 127 -5.46 3.86 11.97
CA SER A 127 -4.08 3.87 12.41
C SER A 127 -3.66 2.46 12.83
N TYR A 128 -2.34 2.20 12.83
CA TYR A 128 -1.79 0.96 13.34
C TYR A 128 -2.28 0.61 14.76
N TYR A 129 -2.41 1.61 15.65
CA TYR A 129 -2.88 1.40 17.03
C TYR A 129 -4.34 0.94 17.12
N GLU A 130 -5.20 1.47 16.25
CA GLU A 130 -6.60 1.04 16.14
C GLU A 130 -6.67 -0.39 15.59
N THR A 131 -5.84 -0.72 14.60
CA THR A 131 -5.70 -2.07 14.07
C THR A 131 -5.23 -3.05 15.15
N CYS A 132 -4.20 -2.71 15.95
CA CYS A 132 -3.76 -3.55 17.06
C CYS A 132 -4.88 -3.88 18.04
N SER A 133 -5.74 -2.90 18.33
CA SER A 133 -6.91 -3.10 19.20
C SER A 133 -7.95 -4.01 18.56
N PHE A 134 -8.20 -3.85 17.26
CA PHE A 134 -9.09 -4.69 16.47
C PHE A 134 -8.63 -6.16 16.44
N LEU A 135 -7.32 -6.39 16.27
CA LEU A 135 -6.69 -7.70 16.17
C LEU A 135 -6.74 -8.54 17.46
N LYS A 136 -7.04 -7.93 18.62
CA LYS A 136 -7.17 -8.68 19.88
C LYS A 136 -8.30 -9.71 19.77
N GLY A 137 -7.94 -10.99 19.87
CA GLY A 137 -8.86 -12.12 19.76
C GLY A 137 -9.32 -12.42 18.33
N THR A 138 -8.60 -11.93 17.31
CA THR A 138 -8.90 -12.14 15.90
C THR A 138 -7.73 -12.85 15.22
N SER A 139 -8.02 -13.82 14.34
CA SER A 139 -6.98 -14.48 13.54
C SER A 139 -6.49 -13.55 12.43
N VAL A 140 -5.19 -13.61 12.16
CA VAL A 140 -4.57 -12.91 11.04
C VAL A 140 -4.37 -13.91 9.91
N GLU A 141 -4.90 -13.58 8.75
CA GLU A 141 -4.73 -14.34 7.52
C GLU A 141 -3.58 -13.74 6.70
N TRP A 142 -2.90 -14.58 5.92
CA TRP A 142 -1.75 -14.17 5.12
C TRP A 142 -1.99 -14.40 3.63
N ILE A 143 -1.82 -13.35 2.82
CA ILE A 143 -1.93 -13.43 1.36
C ILE A 143 -0.54 -13.77 0.82
N ASN A 144 -0.35 -15.04 0.43
CA ASN A 144 0.95 -15.55 0.00
C ASN A 144 1.52 -14.86 -1.24
N ASP A 145 0.69 -14.52 -2.21
CA ASP A 145 1.13 -13.90 -3.45
C ASP A 145 1.51 -12.43 -3.23
N GLN A 146 0.70 -11.70 -2.48
CA GLN A 146 0.90 -10.27 -2.20
C GLN A 146 1.89 -9.99 -1.05
N LYS A 147 2.27 -11.01 -0.27
CA LYS A 147 3.17 -10.94 0.92
C LYS A 147 2.70 -9.96 2.00
N VAL A 148 1.40 -9.94 2.26
CA VAL A 148 0.76 -9.01 3.20
C VAL A 148 -0.36 -9.70 3.99
N PRO A 149 -0.63 -9.29 5.23
CA PRO A 149 -1.69 -9.84 6.05
C PRO A 149 -3.04 -9.11 5.85
N TYR A 150 -4.11 -9.80 6.25
CA TYR A 150 -5.40 -9.18 6.51
C TYR A 150 -6.06 -9.85 7.72
N ALA A 151 -7.09 -9.22 8.27
CA ALA A 151 -7.88 -9.79 9.35
C ALA A 151 -9.35 -9.48 9.19
N VAL A 152 -10.19 -10.37 9.71
CA VAL A 152 -11.65 -10.22 9.66
C VAL A 152 -12.24 -10.43 11.04
N LYS A 153 -13.09 -9.49 11.47
CA LYS A 153 -13.86 -9.58 12.72
C LYS A 153 -15.29 -9.17 12.45
N SER A 154 -16.22 -10.08 12.69
CA SER A 154 -17.63 -9.90 12.29
C SER A 154 -17.72 -9.62 10.78
N ASN A 155 -18.19 -8.44 10.38
CA ASN A 155 -18.24 -8.02 8.97
C ASN A 155 -17.18 -6.96 8.62
N GLN A 156 -16.19 -6.72 9.49
CA GLN A 156 -15.12 -5.78 9.23
C GLN A 156 -13.89 -6.53 8.70
N TRP A 157 -13.39 -6.07 7.57
CA TRP A 157 -12.17 -6.57 6.93
C TRP A 157 -11.11 -5.48 7.00
N VAL A 158 -9.87 -5.81 7.37
CA VAL A 158 -8.76 -4.87 7.42
C VAL A 158 -7.52 -5.47 6.76
N GLY A 159 -6.98 -4.75 5.78
CA GLY A 159 -5.68 -5.05 5.15
C GLY A 159 -4.64 -4.12 5.75
N PHE A 160 -3.56 -4.69 6.29
CA PHE A 160 -2.57 -3.97 7.08
C PHE A 160 -1.17 -4.51 6.84
N ASP A 161 -0.16 -3.80 7.34
CA ASP A 161 1.21 -4.30 7.37
C ASP A 161 1.64 -4.73 8.77
N ASN A 162 2.38 -5.83 8.84
CA ASN A 162 3.02 -6.32 10.06
C ASN A 162 4.53 -6.45 9.87
N GLN A 163 5.25 -6.86 10.92
CA GLN A 163 6.71 -7.01 10.83
C GLN A 163 7.13 -7.90 9.66
N ARG A 164 6.42 -9.03 9.43
CA ARG A 164 6.73 -9.96 8.35
C ARG A 164 6.55 -9.33 6.96
N SER A 165 5.51 -8.52 6.75
CA SER A 165 5.32 -7.85 5.46
C SER A 165 6.31 -6.71 5.27
N TYR A 166 6.70 -5.99 6.33
CA TYR A 166 7.80 -5.04 6.27
C TYR A 166 9.13 -5.71 5.92
N ASP A 167 9.48 -6.82 6.56
CA ASP A 167 10.69 -7.58 6.25
C ASP A 167 10.69 -8.04 4.79
N ALA A 168 9.54 -8.50 4.28
CA ALA A 168 9.40 -8.86 2.86
C ALA A 168 9.58 -7.65 1.93
N LYS A 169 9.03 -6.49 2.27
CA LYS A 169 9.20 -5.23 1.50
C LYS A 169 10.64 -4.77 1.47
N LEU A 170 11.37 -4.92 2.57
CA LEU A 170 12.78 -4.58 2.70
C LEU A 170 13.67 -5.48 1.83
N LEU A 171 13.32 -6.76 1.71
CA LEU A 171 14.09 -7.73 0.92
C LEU A 171 13.78 -7.67 -0.59
N CYS A 172 12.66 -7.04 -0.99
CA CYS A 172 12.16 -7.06 -2.36
C CYS A 172 12.92 -6.12 -3.34
N GLY A 173 13.95 -5.39 -2.90
CA GLY A 173 14.84 -4.71 -3.85
C GLY A 173 15.91 -3.83 -3.23
N HIS A 174 16.81 -3.31 -4.08
CA HIS A 174 17.89 -2.38 -3.75
C HIS A 174 17.40 -0.96 -3.35
N TRP A 175 16.18 -0.85 -2.83
CA TRP A 175 15.49 0.40 -2.56
C TRP A 175 15.79 0.90 -1.15
N ILE A 176 15.88 2.22 -0.98
CA ILE A 176 15.97 2.83 0.34
C ILE A 176 14.53 3.01 0.86
N TRP A 177 14.22 2.62 2.08
CA TRP A 177 12.84 2.69 2.59
C TRP A 177 12.50 4.06 3.19
N MET A 178 11.23 4.47 3.06
CA MET A 178 10.68 5.61 3.79
C MET A 178 9.28 5.29 4.32
N THR A 179 9.08 5.44 5.63
CA THR A 179 7.73 5.42 6.21
C THR A 179 6.95 6.63 5.71
N SER A 180 5.65 6.50 5.53
CA SER A 180 4.79 7.66 5.22
C SER A 180 5.07 8.80 6.20
N LEU A 181 5.11 10.02 5.68
CA LEU A 181 5.32 11.27 6.43
C LEU A 181 4.09 11.55 7.31
N ASP A 182 3.83 10.72 8.31
CA ASP A 182 3.21 11.14 9.55
C ASP A 182 4.34 11.38 10.57
N SER A 183 4.19 12.46 11.30
CA SER A 183 5.17 13.24 12.05
C SER A 183 5.93 12.55 13.20
N SER A 184 5.93 11.22 13.34
CA SER A 184 6.36 10.58 14.59
C SER A 184 7.49 9.55 14.55
N VAL A 185 8.05 9.12 13.41
CA VAL A 185 9.20 8.18 13.46
C VAL A 185 10.20 8.43 12.34
N SER A 186 11.13 9.35 12.57
CA SER A 186 12.36 9.50 11.80
C SER A 186 13.53 8.87 12.57
N ARG A 187 14.05 7.74 12.07
CA ARG A 187 15.47 7.43 12.20
C ARG A 187 15.93 6.48 11.09
N ALA A 188 16.47 7.08 10.03
CA ALA A 188 17.40 6.42 9.14
C ALA A 188 18.75 6.33 9.87
N ASN A 189 19.23 5.12 10.13
CA ASN A 189 20.64 4.87 10.39
C ASN A 189 21.14 4.01 9.22
N ILE A 190 21.86 4.65 8.31
CA ILE A 190 22.69 3.99 7.30
C ILE A 190 24.11 4.18 7.82
N HIS A 191 24.78 3.07 8.15
CA HIS A 191 26.22 3.05 8.43
C HIS A 191 27.00 3.07 7.12
#